data_AF-A0A0K3AY13-F1
#
_entry.id   AF-A0A0K3AY13-F1
#
_cell.length_a   1.000
_cell.length_b   1.000
_cell.length_c   1.000
_cell.angle_alpha   90.00
_cell.angle_beta   90.00
_cell.angle_gamma   90.00
#
_symmetry.space_group_name_H-M   'P 1'
#
loop_
_entity.id
_entity.type
_entity.pdbx_description
1 polymer ?
#
loop_
_entity_poly.entity_id
_entity_poly.type
_entity_poly.pdbx_seq_one_letter_code
_entity_poly.pdbx_strand_id
1 'polypeptide(L)'
;MVQLNPTDEELCYMLCHLCFQQISKQCDGQILEAVEQFQDSISNHLHDYYLNHLSRPNYSGRIAALMKLNSIAQQFIYQDQINVEILKVFEVFFVNFSHPELFMNYQ
;
A
#
# COMPACT_ATOMS: atom_id res chain seq x y z
N MET A 1 -17.95 -1.41 11.58
CA MET A 1 -16.57 -1.04 11.21
C MET A 1 -15.97 -0.25 12.35
N VAL A 2 -14.79 -0.63 12.84
CA VAL A 2 -14.07 0.18 13.84
C VAL A 2 -13.61 1.45 13.12
N GLN A 3 -14.09 2.62 13.53
CA GLN A 3 -13.49 3.89 13.12
C GLN A 3 -12.11 3.96 13.78
N LEU A 4 -11.08 3.53 13.05
CA LEU A 4 -9.70 3.53 13.51
C LEU A 4 -9.11 4.93 13.58
N ASN A 5 -9.67 5.87 12.80
CA ASN A 5 -9.23 7.26 12.61
C ASN A 5 -7.69 7.31 12.64
N PRO A 6 -7.04 6.76 11.60
CA PRO A 6 -5.59 6.72 11.55
C PRO A 6 -5.03 8.14 11.55
N THR A 7 -3.93 8.32 12.25
CA THR A 7 -3.12 9.54 12.24
C THR A 7 -2.40 9.68 10.91
N ASP A 8 -1.87 10.86 10.62
CA ASP A 8 -1.13 11.10 9.39
C ASP A 8 0.10 10.20 9.29
N GLU A 9 0.79 9.93 10.41
CA GLU A 9 1.94 9.03 10.45
C GLU A 9 1.53 7.57 10.15
N GLU A 10 0.40 7.12 10.68
CA GLU A 10 -0.13 5.78 10.41
C GLU A 10 -0.64 5.64 8.98
N LEU A 11 -1.27 6.69 8.43
CA LEU A 11 -1.69 6.74 7.03
C LEU A 11 -0.48 6.69 6.10
N CYS A 12 0.57 7.46 6.38
CA CYS A 12 1.82 7.42 5.64
C CYS A 12 2.42 6.01 5.65
N TYR A 13 2.51 5.37 6.83
CA TYR A 13 2.98 3.98 6.93
C TYR A 13 2.12 3.03 6.09
N MET A 14 0.79 3.13 6.21
CA MET A 14 -0.15 2.30 5.47
C MET A 14 0.02 2.44 3.95
N LEU A 15 0.14 3.67 3.45
CA LEU A 15 0.33 3.98 2.04
C LEU A 15 1.67 3.44 1.51
N CYS A 16 2.77 3.71 2.22
CA CYS A 16 4.08 3.19 1.84
C CYS A 16 4.07 1.66 1.78
N HIS A 17 3.50 1.01 2.80
CA HIS A 17 3.36 -0.45 2.82
C HIS A 17 2.52 -0.97 1.64
N LEU A 18 1.41 -0.31 1.29
CA LEU A 18 0.61 -0.68 0.12
C LEU A 18 1.40 -0.58 -1.19
N CYS A 19 2.10 0.53 -1.41
CA CYS A 19 2.91 0.75 -2.61
C CYS A 19 4.03 -0.30 -2.73
N PHE A 20 4.77 -0.53 -1.65
CA PHE A 20 5.89 -1.48 -1.68
C PHE A 20 5.43 -2.93 -1.90
N GLN A 21 4.25 -3.31 -1.43
CA GLN A 21 3.68 -4.63 -1.73
C GLN A 21 3.26 -4.81 -3.19
N GLN A 22 3.00 -3.72 -3.92
CA GLN A 22 2.76 -3.81 -5.36
C GLN A 22 4.08 -3.91 -6.14
N ILE A 23 5.05 -3.08 -5.76
CA ILE A 23 6.37 -3.02 -6.40
C ILE A 23 7.14 -4.33 -6.18
N SER A 24 7.10 -4.89 -4.97
CA SER A 24 7.81 -6.15 -4.65
C SER A 24 7.36 -7.35 -5.47
N LYS A 25 6.15 -7.33 -6.05
CA LYS A 25 5.66 -8.39 -6.95
C LYS A 25 6.21 -8.27 -8.37
N GLN A 26 6.76 -7.13 -8.74
CA GLN A 26 7.18 -6.78 -10.11
C GLN A 26 8.69 -6.58 -10.23
N CYS A 27 9.42 -6.61 -9.12
CA CYS A 27 10.84 -6.27 -9.08
C CYS A 27 11.69 -7.45 -8.58
N ASP A 28 12.81 -7.69 -9.27
CA ASP A 28 13.81 -8.70 -8.90
C ASP A 28 15.13 -8.07 -8.43
N GLY A 29 15.86 -8.80 -7.58
CA GLY A 29 17.24 -8.48 -7.21
C GLY A 29 17.37 -7.24 -6.31
N GLN A 30 18.17 -6.25 -6.76
CA GLN A 30 18.59 -5.10 -5.94
C GLN A 30 17.44 -4.17 -5.53
N ILE A 31 16.38 -4.08 -6.33
CA ILE A 31 15.22 -3.24 -6.00
C ILE A 31 14.44 -3.84 -4.83
N LEU A 32 14.34 -5.17 -4.75
CA LEU A 32 13.68 -5.85 -3.63
C LEU A 32 14.42 -5.58 -2.32
N GLU A 33 15.75 -5.65 -2.33
CA GLU A 33 16.59 -5.33 -1.16
C GLU A 33 16.38 -3.87 -0.71
N ALA A 34 16.34 -2.92 -1.64
CA ALA A 34 16.04 -1.53 -1.31
C ALA A 34 14.64 -1.38 -0.71
N VAL A 35 13.63 -2.07 -1.26
CA VAL A 35 12.26 -2.05 -0.73
C VAL A 35 12.21 -2.62 0.70
N GLU A 36 12.91 -3.71 0.98
CA GLU A 36 13.00 -4.28 2.33
C GLU A 36 13.63 -3.28 3.32
N GLN A 37 14.74 -2.63 2.93
CA GLN A 37 15.37 -1.59 3.74
C GLN A 37 14.43 -0.39 4.01
N PHE A 38 13.65 0.02 3.02
CA PHE A 38 12.64 1.06 3.20
C PHE A 38 11.52 0.61 4.14
N GLN A 39 11.06 -0.64 4.03
CA GLN A 39 10.04 -1.21 4.91
C GLN A 39 10.48 -1.25 6.37
N ASP A 40 11.75 -1.60 6.63
CA ASP A 40 12.33 -1.55 7.97
C ASP A 40 12.40 -0.12 8.50
N SER A 41 12.85 0.83 7.66
CA SER A 41 12.94 2.25 8.04
C SER A 41 11.58 2.84 8.42
N ILE A 42 10.54 2.63 7.60
CA ILE A 42 9.19 3.14 7.91
C ILE A 42 8.58 2.45 9.14
N SER A 43 8.92 1.18 9.38
CA SER A 43 8.47 0.44 10.57
C SER A 43 9.12 0.98 11.84
N ASN A 44 10.41 1.30 11.80
CA ASN A 44 11.13 1.94 12.90
C ASN A 44 10.60 3.36 13.18
N HIS A 45 10.31 4.15 12.14
CA HIS A 45 9.69 5.46 12.34
C HIS A 45 8.31 5.35 12.98
N LEU A 46 7.49 4.38 12.57
CA LEU A 46 6.18 4.15 13.20
C LEU A 46 6.33 3.69 14.66
N HIS A 47 7.30 2.83 14.94
CA HIS A 47 7.65 2.41 16.30
C HIS A 47 8.00 3.61 17.19
N ASP A 48 8.91 4.47 16.73
CA ASP A 48 9.34 5.67 17.43
C ASP A 48 8.19 6.66 17.62
N TYR A 49 7.31 6.80 16.63
CA TYR A 49 6.10 7.61 16.76
C TYR A 49 5.22 7.13 17.92
N TYR A 50 4.95 5.82 18.00
CA TYR A 50 4.14 5.27 19.09
C TYR A 50 4.80 5.42 20.46
N LEU A 51 6.11 5.21 20.58
CA LEU A 51 6.81 5.27 21.85
C LEU A 51 7.08 6.70 22.31
N ASN A 52 7.63 7.54 21.43
CA ASN A 52 8.18 8.82 21.80
C ASN A 52 7.15 9.95 21.68
N HIS A 53 6.28 9.91 20.65
CA HIS A 53 5.29 10.98 20.42
C HIS A 53 3.96 10.70 21.10
N LEU A 54 3.49 9.45 21.07
CA LEU A 54 2.20 9.07 21.69
C LEU A 54 2.34 8.45 23.08
N SER A 55 3.57 8.15 23.54
CA SER A 55 3.85 7.48 24.83
C SER A 55 3.00 6.22 25.05
N ARG A 56 2.75 5.47 23.96
CA ARG A 56 1.84 4.32 23.95
C ARG A 56 2.61 3.06 23.57
N PRO A 57 3.23 2.34 24.52
CA PRO A 57 4.02 1.14 24.21
C PRO A 57 3.19 -0.06 23.75
N ASN A 58 1.90 -0.12 24.11
CA ASN A 58 0.99 -1.21 23.74
C ASN A 58 0.21 -0.88 22.45
N TYR A 59 0.94 -0.72 21.34
CA TYR A 59 0.38 -0.32 20.04
C TYR A 59 0.21 -1.48 19.04
N SER A 60 0.70 -2.69 19.35
CA SER A 60 0.65 -3.86 18.45
C SER A 60 -0.76 -4.19 17.95
N GLY A 61 -1.76 -4.12 18.82
CA GLY A 61 -3.17 -4.33 18.45
C GLY A 61 -3.70 -3.26 17.48
N ARG A 62 -3.18 -2.02 17.56
CA ARG A 62 -3.53 -0.94 16.63
C ARG A 62 -2.89 -1.18 15.27
N ILE A 63 -1.60 -1.53 15.21
CA ILE A 63 -0.95 -1.91 13.95
C ILE A 63 -1.69 -3.08 13.29
N ALA A 64 -2.04 -4.13 14.04
CA ALA A 64 -2.78 -5.26 13.49
C ALA A 64 -4.13 -4.84 12.88
N ALA A 65 -4.81 -3.86 13.49
CA ALA A 65 -6.06 -3.33 12.97
C ALA A 65 -5.85 -2.46 11.70
N LEU A 66 -4.80 -1.65 11.65
CA LEU A 66 -4.39 -0.90 10.45
C LEU A 66 -4.02 -1.85 9.29
N MET A 67 -3.28 -2.92 9.58
CA MET A 67 -2.89 -3.91 8.58
C MET A 67 -4.09 -4.67 8.00
N LYS A 68 -5.11 -4.96 8.82
CA LYS A 68 -6.38 -5.51 8.31
C LYS A 68 -7.06 -4.57 7.31
N LEU A 69 -7.04 -3.26 7.56
CA LEU A 69 -7.56 -2.28 6.59
C LEU A 69 -6.74 -2.27 5.31
N ASN A 70 -5.41 -2.30 5.42
CA ASN A 70 -4.54 -2.40 4.25
C ASN A 70 -4.82 -3.65 3.41
N SER A 71 -5.02 -4.82 4.03
CA SER A 71 -5.38 -6.04 3.29
C SER A 71 -6.71 -5.91 2.54
N ILE A 72 -7.70 -5.25 3.13
CA ILE A 72 -8.98 -4.97 2.45
C ILE A 72 -8.76 -4.02 1.27
N ALA A 73 -7.98 -2.95 1.45
CA ALA A 73 -7.64 -2.03 0.37
C ALA A 73 -6.94 -2.74 -0.80
N GLN A 74 -6.03 -3.66 -0.51
CA GLN A 74 -5.37 -4.48 -1.53
C GLN A 74 -6.35 -5.36 -2.31
N GLN A 75 -7.34 -5.93 -1.63
CA GLN A 75 -8.37 -6.72 -2.28
C GLN A 75 -9.19 -5.86 -3.25
N PHE A 76 -9.55 -4.63 -2.87
CA PHE A 76 -10.23 -3.70 -3.76
C PHE A 76 -9.38 -3.32 -4.97
N ILE A 77 -8.10 -2.99 -4.76
CA ILE A 77 -7.19 -2.67 -5.86
C ILE A 77 -7.08 -3.84 -6.85
N TYR A 78 -7.00 -5.08 -6.35
CA TYR A 78 -6.96 -6.26 -7.20
C TYR A 78 -8.27 -6.47 -7.99
N GLN A 79 -9.41 -6.25 -7.35
CA GLN A 79 -10.72 -6.33 -8.03
C GLN A 79 -10.86 -5.26 -9.11
N ASP A 80 -10.41 -4.03 -8.84
CA ASP A 80 -10.42 -2.94 -9.81
C ASP A 80 -9.50 -3.25 -11.00
N GLN A 81 -8.33 -3.84 -10.77
CA GLN A 81 -7.45 -4.31 -11.84
C GLN A 81 -8.15 -5.33 -12.75
N ILE A 82 -8.83 -6.33 -12.17
CA ILE A 82 -9.60 -7.31 -12.96
C ILE A 82 -10.70 -6.63 -13.78
N ASN A 83 -11.46 -5.71 -13.15
CA ASN A 83 -12.54 -5.00 -13.83
C ASN A 83 -12.01 -4.19 -15.02
N VAL A 84 -10.87 -3.51 -14.85
CA VAL A 84 -10.21 -2.77 -15.93
C VAL A 84 -9.82 -3.70 -17.08
N GLU A 85 -9.25 -4.87 -16.81
CA GLU A 85 -8.90 -5.85 -17.85
C GLU A 85 -10.13 -6.35 -18.61
N ILE A 86 -11.25 -6.60 -17.92
CA ILE A 86 -12.51 -6.98 -18.56
C ILE A 86 -13.03 -5.84 -19.46
N LEU A 87 -13.04 -4.61 -18.97
CA LEU A 87 -13.55 -3.46 -19.73
C LEU A 87 -12.71 -3.14 -20.96
N LYS A 88 -11.39 -3.41 -20.93
CA LYS A 88 -10.51 -3.36 -22.10
C LYS A 88 -10.93 -4.36 -23.17
N VAL A 89 -11.22 -5.62 -22.80
CA VAL A 89 -11.65 -6.67 -23.75
C VAL A 89 -12.91 -6.31 -24.51
N PHE A 90 -13.86 -5.65 -23.85
CA PHE A 90 -15.13 -5.26 -24.47
C PHE A 90 -15.07 -3.89 -25.18
N GLU A 91 -13.91 -3.23 -25.22
CA GLU A 91 -13.73 -1.88 -25.79
C GLU A 91 -14.70 -0.82 -25.23
N VAL A 92 -15.21 -1.04 -24.01
CA VAL A 92 -16.20 -0.14 -23.37
C VAL A 92 -15.51 1.02 -22.64
N PHE A 93 -14.20 0.93 -22.43
CA PHE A 93 -13.41 1.87 -21.62
C PHE A 93 -12.39 2.66 -22.46
N PHE A 94 -12.65 3.95 -22.63
CA PHE A 94 -11.69 4.94 -23.17
C PHE A 94 -11.17 5.81 -22.02
N VAL A 95 -10.20 5.33 -21.25
CA VAL A 95 -9.54 6.15 -20.22
C VAL A 95 -8.30 6.80 -20.82
N ASN A 96 -8.31 8.13 -20.87
CA ASN A 96 -7.13 8.92 -21.16
C ASN A 96 -6.37 9.16 -19.85
N PHE A 97 -5.25 8.48 -19.67
CA PHE A 97 -4.34 8.76 -18.57
C PHE A 97 -3.38 9.88 -18.95
N SER A 98 -3.06 10.74 -18.00
CA SER A 98 -1.98 11.73 -18.16
C SER A 98 -0.63 11.02 -18.40
N HIS A 99 -0.40 9.90 -17.71
CA HIS A 99 0.81 9.07 -17.82
C HIS A 99 0.40 7.59 -17.98
N PRO A 100 0.05 7.17 -19.21
CA PRO A 100 -0.38 5.81 -19.51
C PRO A 100 0.68 4.77 -19.15
N GLU A 101 1.97 5.10 -19.22
CA GLU A 101 3.08 4.21 -18.87
C GLU A 101 3.04 3.68 -17.43
N LEU A 102 2.33 4.36 -16.52
CA LEU A 102 2.18 3.90 -15.13
C LEU A 102 1.14 2.78 -14.97
N PHE A 103 0.28 2.59 -15.97
CA PHE A 103 -0.89 1.69 -15.89
C PHE A 103 -0.99 0.70 -17.05
N MET A 104 -0.21 0.90 -18.12
CA MET A 104 -0.14 0.03 -19.28
C MET A 104 1.21 -0.67 -19.29
N ASN A 105 1.25 -1.94 -18.91
CA ASN A 105 2.40 -2.80 -19.21
C ASN A 105 2.37 -3.07 -20.73
N TYR A 106 3.27 -2.45 -21.48
CA TYR A 106 3.47 -2.80 -22.89
C TYR A 106 4.09 -4.19 -22.97
N GLN A 107 3.32 -5.16 -23.48
CA GLN A 107 3.84 -6.41 -24.06
C GLN A 107 3.59 -6.40 -25.56
#